data_AF-A0A1G6ZQL7-F1
#
_entry.id   AF-A0A1G6ZQL7-F1
#
_cell.length_a   1.000
_cell.length_b   1.000
_cell.length_c   1.000
_cell.angle_alpha   90.00
_cell.angle_beta   90.00
_cell.angle_gamma   90.00
#
_symmetry.space_group_name_H-M   'P 1'
#
loop_
_entity.id
_entity.type
_entity.pdbx_description
1 polymer ?
#
loop_
_entity_poly.entity_id
_entity_poly.type
_entity_poly.pdbx_seq_one_letter_code
_entity_poly.pdbx_strand_id
1 'polypeptide(L)' 'MTDMPNPGALAARSRPRSDADDVEMEVEEALAHLETLADLPVTDHVAVFEGVQQRLSEILSNVDDA' A
#
# COMPACT_ATOMS: atom_id res chain seq x y z
N MET A 1 -2.17 7.47 -50.83
CA MET A 1 -1.68 6.20 -50.27
C MET A 1 -1.67 6.36 -48.77
N THR A 2 -2.64 5.78 -48.09
CA THR A 2 -2.80 5.89 -46.64
C THR A 2 -1.72 5.04 -45.99
N ASP A 3 -0.80 5.69 -45.27
CA ASP A 3 0.26 5.02 -44.53
C ASP A 3 -0.38 4.14 -43.46
N MET A 4 -0.30 2.83 -43.67
CA MET A 4 -0.97 1.85 -42.82
C MET A 4 -0.20 1.79 -41.49
N PRO A 5 -0.86 1.95 -40.33
CA PRO A 5 -0.16 1.99 -39.05
C PRO A 5 0.60 0.66 -38.86
N ASN A 6 1.93 0.74 -38.89
CA ASN A 6 2.76 -0.43 -38.68
C ASN A 6 2.72 -0.85 -37.20
N PRO A 7 2.93 -2.14 -36.89
CA PRO A 7 2.89 -2.65 -35.51
C PRO A 7 3.87 -1.92 -34.57
N GLY A 8 5.02 -1.46 -35.08
CA GLY A 8 5.98 -0.67 -34.32
C GLY A 8 5.44 0.70 -33.90
N ALA A 9 4.63 1.34 -34.74
CA ALA A 9 3.98 2.61 -34.46
C ALA A 9 2.88 2.47 -33.40
N LEU A 10 2.23 1.31 -33.32
CA LEU A 10 1.28 0.98 -32.26
C LEU A 10 2.02 0.70 -30.94
N ALA A 11 3.09 -0.10 -30.97
CA ALA A 11 3.89 -0.42 -29.79
C ALA A 11 4.56 0.83 -29.18
N ALA A 12 5.05 1.77 -30.01
CA ALA A 12 5.60 3.03 -29.54
C ALA A 12 4.55 3.94 -28.88
N ARG A 13 3.28 3.84 -29.30
CA ARG A 13 2.15 4.62 -28.78
C ARG A 13 1.58 4.03 -27.48
N SER A 14 1.75 2.72 -27.27
CA SER A 14 1.33 1.99 -26.07
C SER A 14 2.39 1.95 -24.96
N ARG A 15 3.60 2.47 -25.19
CA ARG A 15 4.56 2.63 -24.10
C ARG A 15 3.98 3.65 -23.11
N PRO A 16 3.83 3.30 -21.82
CA PRO A 16 3.53 4.29 -20.81
C PRO A 16 4.62 5.35 -20.93
N ARG A 17 4.22 6.57 -21.28
CA ARG A 17 5.08 7.73 -21.18
C ARG A 17 5.08 8.10 -19.71
N SER A 18 5.70 7.25 -18.91
CA SER A 18 6.07 7.63 -17.56
C SER A 18 7.22 8.60 -17.77
N ASP A 19 6.89 9.89 -17.77
CA ASP A 19 7.95 10.89 -17.69
C ASP A 19 8.65 10.64 -16.36
N ALA A 20 9.98 10.60 -16.39
CA ALA A 20 10.77 10.35 -15.18
C ALA A 20 10.41 11.36 -14.08
N ASP A 21 10.04 12.57 -14.50
CA ASP A 21 9.55 13.66 -13.66
C ASP A 21 8.23 13.31 -12.95
N ASP A 22 7.31 12.59 -13.60
CA ASP A 22 6.05 12.15 -12.98
C ASP A 22 6.32 11.11 -11.88
N VAL A 23 7.26 10.19 -12.11
CA VAL A 23 7.64 9.16 -11.12
C VAL A 23 8.37 9.79 -9.94
N GLU A 24 9.27 10.73 -10.19
CA GLU A 24 9.99 11.45 -9.13
C GLU A 24 9.00 12.21 -8.23
N MET A 25 8.01 12.87 -8.82
CA MET A 25 6.94 13.55 -8.10
C MET A 25 6.07 12.58 -7.28
N GLU A 26 5.67 11.44 -7.85
CA GLU A 26 4.89 10.41 -7.12
C GLU A 26 5.67 9.83 -5.92
N VAL A 27 6.99 9.65 -6.08
CA VAL A 27 7.86 9.16 -4.99
C VAL A 27 8.00 10.22 -3.89
N GLU A 28 8.19 11.49 -4.25
CA GLU A 28 8.29 12.58 -3.28
C GLU A 28 6.97 12.76 -2.50
N GLU A 29 5.83 12.67 -3.17
CA GLU A 29 4.50 12.70 -2.53
C GLU A 29 4.32 11.53 -1.55
N ALA A 30 4.71 10.32 -1.94
CA ALA A 30 4.63 9.14 -1.09
C ALA A 30 5.55 9.24 0.15
N LEU A 31 6.75 9.78 -0.01
CA LEU A 31 7.69 10.01 1.10
C LEU A 31 7.18 11.07 2.07
N ALA A 32 6.65 12.19 1.55
CA ALA A 32 6.03 13.22 2.38
C ALA A 32 4.84 12.65 3.16
N HIS A 33 4.02 11.79 2.54
CA HIS A 33 2.93 11.13 3.24
C HIS A 33 3.42 10.21 4.36
N LEU A 34 4.47 9.42 4.14
CA LEU A 34 5.07 8.56 5.16
C LEU A 34 5.62 9.35 6.35
N GLU A 35 6.21 10.52 6.12
CA GLU A 35 6.69 11.41 7.19
C GLU A 35 5.52 11.92 8.04
N THR A 36 4.38 12.27 7.42
CA THR A 36 3.19 12.69 8.18
C THR A 36 2.63 11.58 9.08
N LEU A 37 2.81 10.30 8.69
CA LEU A 37 2.37 9.17 9.51
C LEU A 37 3.20 8.99 10.78
N ALA A 38 4.47 9.42 10.77
CA ALA A 38 5.33 9.36 11.96
C ALA A 38 4.88 10.34 13.05
N ASP A 39 4.25 11.45 12.65
CA ASP A 39 3.75 12.49 13.54
C ASP A 39 2.31 12.24 14.01
N LEU A 40 1.61 11.28 13.42
CA LEU A 40 0.29 10.89 13.89
C LEU A 40 0.42 10.26 15.28
N PRO A 41 -0.51 10.55 16.21
CA PRO A 41 -0.56 9.85 17.48
C PRO A 41 -0.89 8.38 17.20
N VAL A 42 0.16 7.54 17.15
CA VAL A 42 0.01 6.10 17.12
C VAL A 42 -0.55 5.73 18.50
N THR A 43 -1.87 5.63 18.59
CA THR A 43 -2.52 5.18 19.83
C THR A 43 -1.89 3.87 20.22
N ASP A 44 -1.23 3.87 21.38
CA ASP A 44 -0.47 2.77 21.96
C ASP A 44 -1.09 1.40 21.63
N HIS A 45 -0.45 0.66 20.72
CA HIS A 45 -0.81 -0.73 20.41
C HIS A 45 -0.76 -1.65 21.64
N VAL A 46 -0.25 -1.16 22.78
CA VAL A 46 -0.26 -1.81 24.09
C VAL A 46 -1.70 -2.10 24.55
N ALA A 47 -2.67 -1.21 24.33
CA ALA A 47 -4.05 -1.43 24.76
C ALA A 47 -4.80 -2.49 23.92
N VAL A 48 -4.41 -2.68 22.65
CA VAL A 48 -5.02 -3.68 21.75
C VAL A 48 -4.43 -5.07 21.99
N PHE A 49 -3.15 -5.16 22.36
CA PHE A 49 -2.49 -6.46 22.57
C PHE A 49 -3.01 -7.18 23.82
N GLU A 50 -3.22 -6.48 24.95
CA GLU A 50 -3.78 -7.09 26.16
C GLU A 50 -5.22 -7.57 25.98
N GLY A 51 -6.07 -6.80 25.30
CA GLY A 51 -7.44 -7.20 25.01
C GLY A 51 -7.55 -8.42 24.08
N VAL A 52 -6.66 -8.51 23.07
CA VAL A 52 -6.60 -9.68 22.18
C VAL A 52 -6.07 -10.91 22.92
N GLN A 53 -5.03 -10.76 23.75
CA GLN A 53 -4.50 -11.83 24.60
C GLN A 53 -5.57 -12.38 25.54
N GLN A 54 -6.29 -11.52 26.26
CA GLN A 54 -7.32 -11.94 27.20
C GLN A 54 -8.46 -12.69 26.51
N ARG A 55 -8.93 -12.18 25.36
CA ARG A 55 -9.98 -12.84 24.57
C ARG A 55 -9.53 -14.18 23.99
N LEU A 56 -8.26 -14.29 23.57
CA LEU A 56 -7.70 -15.55 23.08
C LEU A 56 -7.59 -16.59 24.20
N SER A 57 -7.17 -16.17 25.40
CA SER A 57 -7.12 -17.04 26.59
C SER A 57 -8.51 -17.56 27.00
N GLU A 58 -9.54 -16.71 26.97
CA GLU A 58 -10.92 -17.12 27.26
C GLU A 58 -11.43 -18.17 26.25
N ILE A 59 -11.16 -17.97 24.96
CA ILE A 59 -11.59 -18.92 23.92
C ILE A 59 -10.89 -20.27 24.09
N LEU A 60 -9.58 -20.27 24.36
CA LEU A 60 -8.82 -21.51 24.54
C LEU A 60 -9.22 -22.26 25.82
N SER A 61 -9.49 -21.56 26.92
CA SER A 61 -9.97 -22.17 28.17
C SER A 61 -11.30 -22.90 27.99
N ASN A 62 -12.23 -22.33 27.21
CA ASN A 62 -13.53 -22.94 26.94
C ASN A 62 -13.45 -24.17 26.02
N VAL A 63 -12.35 -24.31 25.25
CA VAL A 63 -12.12 -25.46 24.36
C VAL A 63 -11.49 -26.63 25.11
N ASP A 64 -10.65 -26.37 26.12
CA ASP A 64 -10.06 -27.44 26.97
C ASP A 64 -11.06 -28.06 27.97
N ASP A 65 -12.16 -27.37 28.29
CA ASP A 65 -13.22 -27.84 29.19
C ASP A 65 -14.32 -28.71 28.51
N ALA A 66 -14.25 -28.91 27.18
CA ALA A 66 -15.25 -29.64 26.37
C ALA A 66 -14.76 -31.01 25.87
#